data_AF-G4XR91-F1
#
_entry.id   AF-G4XR91-F1
#
_cell.length_a   1.000
_cell.length_b   1.000
_cell.length_c   1.000
_cell.angle_alpha   90.00
_cell.angle_beta   90.00
_cell.angle_gamma   90.00
#
_symmetry.space_group_name_H-M   'P 1'
#
loop_
_entity.id
_entity.type
_entity.pdbx_description
1 polymer ?
#
loop_
_entity_poly.entity_id
_entity_poly.type
_entity_poly.pdbx_seq_one_letter_code
_entity_poly.pdbx_strand_id
1 'polypeptide(L)'
;EDLELEEVLLTGYNDVRCVESGGPEPGVGCAGRGIITSINFLEENGAYQDLDFVSYDVLGDVVCGGFAMPIREGKAQEIYIV
;
A
#
# COMPACT_ATOMS: atom_id res chain seq x y z
N GLU A 1 -6.79 -6.33 19.32
CA GLU A 1 -7.72 -5.26 18.95
C GLU A 1 -7.74 -5.23 17.44
N ASP A 2 -8.92 -5.11 16.86
CA ASP A 2 -9.05 -4.99 15.41
C ASP A 2 -8.59 -3.58 15.01
N LEU A 3 -7.77 -3.50 13.97
CA LEU A 3 -7.22 -2.25 13.45
C LEU A 3 -8.29 -1.55 12.63
N GLU A 4 -8.55 -0.27 12.90
CA GLU A 4 -9.55 0.51 12.17
C GLU A 4 -8.90 1.41 11.11
N LEU A 5 -9.60 1.71 10.00
CA LEU A 5 -9.04 2.50 8.90
C LEU A 5 -8.59 3.90 9.36
N GLU A 6 -9.35 4.51 10.26
CA GLU A 6 -9.12 5.85 10.81
C GLU A 6 -7.82 5.94 11.64
N GLU A 7 -7.30 4.81 12.11
CA GLU A 7 -6.06 4.76 12.91
C GLU A 7 -4.80 4.84 12.04
N VAL A 8 -4.91 4.48 10.76
CA VAL A 8 -3.77 4.37 9.84
C VAL A 8 -3.84 5.32 8.65
N LEU A 9 -5.03 5.78 8.29
CA LEU A 9 -5.23 6.70 7.17
C LEU A 9 -5.22 8.15 7.68
N LEU A 10 -4.12 8.85 7.41
CA LEU A 10 -3.92 10.22 7.86
C LEU A 10 -4.06 11.21 6.70
N THR A 11 -4.71 12.35 6.94
CA THR A 11 -4.81 13.42 5.95
C THR A 11 -3.67 14.43 6.12
N GLY A 12 -2.90 14.63 5.06
CA GLY A 12 -1.76 15.54 5.00
C GLY A 12 -2.05 16.85 4.24
N TYR A 13 -1.03 17.36 3.56
CA TYR A 13 -1.11 18.58 2.76
C TYR A 13 -2.11 18.43 1.60
N ASN A 14 -2.89 19.48 1.33
CA ASN A 14 -3.90 19.52 0.26
C ASN A 14 -4.84 18.30 0.26
N ASP A 15 -5.30 17.89 1.45
CA ASP A 15 -6.24 16.78 1.64
C ASP A 15 -5.76 15.42 1.08
N VAL A 16 -4.44 15.26 0.87
CA VAL A 16 -3.86 13.98 0.45
C VAL A 16 -3.96 12.99 1.60
N ARG A 17 -4.61 11.85 1.35
CA ARG A 17 -4.71 10.74 2.29
C ARG A 17 -3.45 9.86 2.19
N CYS A 18 -2.75 9.67 3.29
CA CYS A 18 -1.50 8.93 3.39
C CYS A 18 -1.65 7.72 4.32
N VAL A 19 -0.99 6.62 3.96
CA VAL A 19 -0.93 5.39 4.77
C VAL A 19 0.39 4.68 4.50
N GLU A 20 0.92 4.02 5.52
CA GLU A 20 2.17 3.24 5.42
C GLU A 20 1.87 1.75 5.62
N SER A 21 2.36 0.89 4.73
CA SER A 21 2.22 -0.56 4.88
C SER A 21 3.02 -1.09 6.07
N GLY A 22 4.12 -0.41 6.38
CA GLY A 22 5.12 -0.90 7.33
C GLY A 22 5.91 -2.09 6.78
N GLY A 23 6.65 -2.75 7.66
CA GLY A 23 7.45 -3.90 7.29
C GLY A 23 7.99 -4.62 8.53
N PRO A 24 8.45 -5.87 8.35
CA PRO A 24 9.10 -6.60 9.43
C PRO A 24 10.44 -5.94 9.79
N GLU A 25 10.94 -6.24 10.98
CA GLU A 25 12.32 -5.93 11.32
C GLU A 25 13.30 -6.55 10.29
N PRO A 26 14.41 -5.87 9.98
CA PRO A 26 15.38 -6.37 9.01
C PRO A 26 15.84 -7.79 9.32
N GLY A 27 15.67 -8.70 8.36
CA GLY A 27 16.07 -10.10 8.47
C GLY A 27 15.07 -11.04 9.16
N VAL A 28 13.91 -10.54 9.63
CA VAL A 28 12.96 -11.34 10.42
C VAL A 28 11.74 -11.81 9.63
N GLY A 29 11.36 -11.14 8.55
CA GLY A 29 10.12 -11.44 7.81
C GLY A 29 10.15 -11.12 6.32
N CYS A 30 8.96 -11.07 5.71
CA CYS A 30 8.76 -10.75 4.30
C CYS A 30 7.98 -9.44 4.13
N ALA A 31 8.67 -8.35 3.77
CA ALA A 31 8.04 -7.05 3.50
C ALA A 31 6.99 -7.13 2.39
N GLY A 32 7.22 -7.97 1.38
CA GLY A 32 6.26 -8.20 0.30
C GLY A 32 4.91 -8.76 0.79
N ARG A 33 4.89 -9.57 1.85
CA ARG A 33 3.63 -10.02 2.46
C ARG A 33 2.91 -8.88 3.18
N GLY A 34 3.67 -7.97 3.81
CA GLY A 34 3.14 -6.74 4.41
C GLY A 34 2.35 -5.91 3.39
N ILE A 35 2.94 -5.68 2.21
CA ILE A 35 2.29 -4.93 1.12
C ILE A 35 0.95 -5.56 0.73
N ILE A 36 0.92 -6.87 0.51
CA ILE A 36 -0.31 -7.59 0.15
C ILE A 36 -1.37 -7.41 1.24
N THR A 37 -0.99 -7.59 2.51
CA THR A 37 -1.91 -7.46 3.64
C THR A 37 -2.45 -6.04 3.78
N SER A 38 -1.60 -5.02 3.64
CA SER A 38 -2.01 -3.62 3.73
C SER A 38 -2.95 -3.21 2.60
N ILE A 39 -2.67 -3.60 1.36
CA ILE A 39 -3.53 -3.28 0.21
C ILE A 39 -4.90 -3.93 0.37
N ASN A 40 -4.95 -5.21 0.79
CA ASN A 40 -6.22 -5.90 1.01
C ASN A 40 -7.03 -5.23 2.14
N PHE A 41 -6.37 -4.88 3.25
CA PHE A 41 -7.02 -4.16 4.35
C PHE A 41 -7.63 -2.83 3.89
N LEU A 42 -6.89 -2.03 3.10
CA LEU A 42 -7.37 -0.75 2.58
C LEU A 42 -8.58 -0.92 1.65
N GLU A 43 -8.57 -1.95 0.80
CA GLU A 43 -9.70 -2.27 -0.07
C GLU A 43 -10.94 -2.70 0.71
N GLU A 44 -10.77 -3.65 1.63
CA GLU A 44 -11.87 -4.21 2.43
C GLU A 44 -12.54 -3.15 3.31
N ASN A 45 -11.78 -2.13 3.74
CA ASN A 45 -12.28 -1.02 4.56
C ASN A 45 -12.67 0.23 3.75
N GLY A 46 -12.67 0.16 2.41
CA GLY A 46 -13.20 1.25 1.57
C GLY A 46 -12.32 2.49 1.45
N ALA A 47 -11.01 2.37 1.66
CA ALA A 47 -10.08 3.49 1.59
C ALA A 47 -10.04 4.20 0.22
N TYR A 48 -10.42 3.48 -0.85
CA TYR A 48 -10.32 3.96 -2.23
C TYR A 48 -11.59 4.63 -2.77
N GLN A 49 -12.56 4.94 -1.91
CA GLN A 49 -13.77 5.66 -2.31
C GLN A 49 -13.47 7.15 -2.52
N ASP A 50 -14.10 7.73 -3.55
CA ASP A 50 -14.03 9.15 -3.89
C ASP A 50 -12.60 9.69 -4.07
N LEU A 51 -11.77 8.96 -4.80
CA LEU A 51 -10.41 9.34 -5.18
C LEU A 51 -10.28 9.49 -6.69
N ASP A 52 -9.61 10.55 -7.13
CA ASP A 52 -9.21 10.70 -8.53
C ASP A 52 -7.99 9.81 -8.85
N PHE A 53 -7.05 9.69 -7.89
CA PHE A 53 -5.80 8.96 -8.05
C PHE A 53 -5.40 8.22 -6.76
N VAL A 54 -4.76 7.07 -6.93
CA VAL A 54 -4.03 6.35 -5.87
C VAL A 54 -2.61 6.13 -6.36
N SER A 55 -1.63 6.57 -5.58
CA SER A 55 -0.22 6.38 -5.87
C SER A 55 0.37 5.34 -4.92
N TYR A 56 1.02 4.33 -5.47
CA TYR A 56 1.78 3.35 -4.70
C TYR A 56 3.27 3.68 -4.84
N ASP A 57 3.92 4.08 -3.75
CA ASP A 57 5.38 4.19 -3.69
C ASP A 57 5.95 2.79 -3.38
N VAL A 58 6.59 2.18 -4.37
CA VAL A 58 7.01 0.78 -4.32
C VAL A 58 8.52 0.68 -4.50
N LEU A 59 9.15 -0.08 -3.61
CA LEU A 59 10.57 -0.36 -3.65
C LEU A 59 10.97 -1.11 -4.93
N GLY A 60 11.92 -0.55 -5.69
CA GLY A 60 12.36 -1.06 -6.98
C GLY A 60 13.56 -2.02 -6.95
N ASP A 61 14.30 -2.09 -5.83
CA ASP A 61 15.54 -2.88 -5.76
C ASP A 61 15.31 -4.40 -5.80
N VAL A 62 14.15 -4.85 -5.32
CA VAL A 62 13.79 -6.27 -5.26
C VAL A 62 12.35 -6.49 -5.74
N VAL A 63 12.21 -7.23 -6.84
CA VAL A 63 10.90 -7.57 -7.41
C VAL A 63 10.50 -8.97 -6.97
N CYS A 64 10.15 -9.12 -5.68
CA CYS A 64 9.54 -10.35 -5.19
C CYS A 64 8.02 -10.32 -5.38
N GLY A 65 7.34 -11.47 -5.20
CA GLY A 65 5.90 -11.59 -5.50
C GLY A 65 5.00 -10.57 -4.78
N GLY A 66 5.42 -10.04 -3.62
CA GLY A 66 4.69 -9.00 -2.91
C GLY A 66 4.87 -7.59 -3.48
N PHE A 67 6.09 -7.19 -3.83
CA PHE A 67 6.33 -5.88 -4.45
C PHE A 67 5.73 -5.78 -5.86
N ALA A 68 5.62 -6.90 -6.57
CA ALA A 68 4.95 -6.95 -7.86
C ALA A 68 3.41 -7.03 -7.77
N MET A 69 2.83 -7.18 -6.58
CA MET A 69 1.39 -7.38 -6.41
C MET A 69 0.56 -6.24 -7.00
N PRO A 70 0.89 -4.95 -6.81
CA PRO A 70 0.10 -3.85 -7.38
C PRO A 70 -0.05 -3.95 -8.89
N ILE A 71 1.01 -4.38 -9.59
CA ILE A 71 1.02 -4.55 -11.04
C ILE A 71 0.29 -5.84 -11.42
N ARG A 72 0.65 -6.96 -10.78
CA ARG A 72 0.14 -8.29 -11.11
C ARG A 72 -1.36 -8.42 -10.92
N GLU A 73 -1.91 -7.76 -9.90
CA GLU A 73 -3.33 -7.83 -9.55
C GLU A 73 -4.12 -6.63 -10.09
N GLY A 74 -3.49 -5.81 -10.95
CA GLY A 74 -4.16 -4.70 -11.64
C GLY A 74 -4.57 -3.55 -10.71
N LYS A 75 -3.95 -3.43 -9.53
CA LYS A 75 -4.18 -2.33 -8.58
C LYS A 75 -3.54 -1.03 -9.08
N ALA A 76 -2.47 -1.13 -9.86
CA ALA A 76 -1.83 -0.03 -10.55
C ALA A 76 -1.86 -0.29 -12.07
N GLN A 77 -2.48 0.64 -12.81
CA GLN A 77 -2.65 0.56 -14.27
C GLN A 77 -1.56 1.36 -15.01
N GLU A 78 -0.96 2.34 -14.34
CA GLU A 78 0.10 3.19 -14.88
C GLU A 78 1.35 3.05 -14.02
N ILE A 79 2.51 2.86 -14.66
CA ILE A 79 3.80 2.66 -13.96
C ILE A 79 4.77 3.71 -14.44
N TYR A 80 5.32 4.47 -13.49
CA TYR A 80 6.35 5.48 -13.71
C TYR A 80 7.62 5.04 -12.98
N ILE A 81 8.75 4.98 -13.68
CA ILE A 81 10.06 4.63 -13.11
C ILE A 81 10.87 5.91 -12.98
N VAL A 82 11.41 6.16 -11.77
CA VAL A 82 12.23 7.33 -11.43
C VAL A 82 13.71 7.05 -11.68
#